data_AF-A0A336MFE0-F1
#
_entry.id   AF-A0A336MFE0-F1
#
_cell.length_a   1.000
_cell.length_b   1.000
_cell.length_c   1.000
_cell.angle_alpha   90.00
_cell.angle_beta   90.00
_cell.angle_gamma   90.00
#
_symmetry.space_group_name_H-M   'P 1'
#
loop_
_entity.id
_entity.type
_entity.pdbx_description
1 polymer ?
#
loop_
_entity_poly.entity_id
_entity_poly.type
_entity_poly.pdbx_seq_one_letter_code
_entity_poly.pdbx_strand_id
1 'polypeptide(L)'
;MLKCCGAEGPNDWAASRFNNVERSNALDLTISRLNPVYKVPQSCCSTDDMNVCNNVRSLGIVTSITAVPNGIYSKGCLEKLIDTISEYSIYFIAVGGSIVVLELFGLIFSLVLCCAIRRKDDDYKS
;
A
#
# COMPACT_ATOMS: atom_id res chain seq x y z
N MET A 1 1.24 -11.92 -3.19
CA MET A 1 0.31 -10.77 -3.34
C MET A 1 -0.28 -10.45 -1.99
N LEU A 2 -0.48 -9.17 -1.71
CA LEU A 2 -1.16 -8.71 -0.49
C LEU A 2 -2.63 -9.17 -0.62
N LYS A 3 -3.08 -10.06 0.26
CA LYS A 3 -4.41 -10.71 0.23
C LYS A 3 -5.51 -9.70 0.61
N CYS A 4 -5.81 -8.78 -0.31
CA CYS A 4 -6.67 -7.61 -0.10
C CYS A 4 -7.51 -7.27 -1.34
N CYS A 5 -8.49 -6.39 -1.19
CA CYS A 5 -9.30 -5.87 -2.28
C CYS A 5 -9.68 -4.41 -2.06
N GLY A 6 -9.38 -3.55 -3.05
CA GLY A 6 -9.61 -2.10 -2.95
C GLY A 6 -8.60 -1.39 -2.06
N ALA A 7 -8.71 -0.07 -1.92
CA ALA A 7 -7.86 0.71 -1.04
C ALA A 7 -8.28 0.50 0.43
N GLU A 8 -9.55 0.75 0.72
CA GLU A 8 -10.18 0.53 2.02
C GLU A 8 -11.01 -0.76 2.02
N GLY A 9 -11.60 -1.12 0.87
CA GLY A 9 -12.35 -2.36 0.74
C GLY A 9 -12.91 -2.59 -0.67
N PRO A 10 -13.61 -3.72 -0.90
CA PRO A 10 -14.16 -4.08 -2.21
C PRO A 10 -15.11 -3.03 -2.81
N ASN A 11 -15.77 -2.22 -1.99
CA ASN A 11 -16.68 -1.16 -2.39
C ASN A 11 -16.01 -0.02 -3.19
N ASP A 12 -14.70 0.16 -3.07
CA ASP A 12 -13.96 1.19 -3.83
C ASP A 12 -14.08 0.98 -5.36
N TRP A 13 -14.34 -0.26 -5.77
CA TRP A 13 -14.55 -0.60 -7.16
C TRP A 13 -15.89 -0.09 -7.70
N ALA A 14 -16.88 0.17 -6.85
CA ALA A 14 -18.20 0.66 -7.24
C ALA A 14 -18.12 2.01 -7.96
N ALA A 15 -17.21 2.90 -7.54
CA ALA A 15 -16.97 4.20 -8.17
C ALA A 15 -15.81 4.17 -9.21
N SER A 16 -15.23 3.01 -9.46
CA SER A 16 -14.06 2.89 -10.33
C SER A 16 -14.41 3.02 -11.81
N ARG A 17 -13.43 3.47 -12.62
CA ARG A 17 -13.54 3.52 -14.08
C ARG A 17 -13.84 2.15 -14.70
N PHE A 18 -13.46 1.05 -14.03
CA PHE A 18 -13.69 -0.32 -14.51
C PHE A 18 -15.16 -0.73 -14.53
N ASN A 19 -16.02 -0.01 -13.81
CA ASN A 19 -17.46 -0.25 -13.79
C ASN A 19 -18.26 0.77 -14.61
N ASN A 20 -17.59 1.45 -15.56
CA ASN A 20 -18.22 2.39 -16.50
C ASN A 20 -19.15 3.40 -15.85
N VAL A 21 -18.84 3.83 -14.62
CA VAL A 21 -19.61 4.87 -13.94
C VAL A 21 -19.37 6.18 -14.69
N GLU A 22 -20.33 6.60 -15.49
CA GLU A 22 -20.40 7.98 -15.98
C GLU A 22 -20.48 8.89 -14.74
N ARG A 23 -19.47 9.75 -14.56
CA ARG A 23 -19.35 10.66 -13.40
C ARG A 23 -20.54 11.61 -13.23
N SER A 24 -21.46 11.65 -14.21
CA SER A 24 -22.70 12.42 -14.21
C SER A 24 -23.86 11.77 -13.44
N ASN A 25 -23.82 10.46 -13.18
CA ASN A 25 -24.93 9.71 -12.56
C ASN A 25 -24.49 8.86 -11.36
N ALA A 26 -23.48 9.29 -10.61
CA ALA A 26 -22.99 8.57 -9.42
C ALA A 26 -24.05 8.42 -8.30
N LEU A 27 -25.22 9.04 -8.45
CA LEU A 27 -26.38 8.93 -7.55
C LEU A 27 -27.70 9.17 -8.32
N ASP A 28 -27.90 8.56 -9.49
CA ASP A 28 -29.27 8.48 -10.02
C ASP A 28 -30.02 7.32 -9.33
N LEU A 29 -30.59 7.64 -8.16
CA LEU A 29 -31.45 6.77 -7.36
C LEU A 29 -32.86 6.63 -7.96
N THR A 30 -33.02 6.69 -9.28
CA THR A 30 -34.31 6.40 -9.94
C THR A 30 -34.59 4.90 -9.90
N ILE A 31 -35.13 4.44 -8.76
CA ILE A 31 -36.20 3.44 -8.49
C ILE A 31 -36.28 2.13 -9.33
N SER A 32 -35.40 1.87 -10.30
CA SER A 32 -35.41 0.70 -11.19
C SER A 32 -34.29 -0.31 -10.90
N ARG A 33 -33.36 -0.01 -9.99
CA ARG A 33 -32.28 -0.94 -9.58
C ARG A 33 -31.95 -0.78 -8.09
N LEU A 34 -32.68 -1.45 -7.19
CA LEU A 34 -32.47 -1.38 -5.73
C LEU A 34 -31.09 -1.87 -5.25
N ASN A 35 -30.20 -2.35 -6.13
CA ASN A 35 -28.84 -2.76 -5.78
C ASN A 35 -27.92 -2.60 -7.01
N PRO A 36 -27.29 -1.43 -7.24
CA PRO A 36 -26.31 -1.28 -8.31
C PRO A 36 -25.20 -2.33 -8.13
N VAL A 37 -24.94 -3.09 -9.18
CA VAL A 37 -23.93 -4.16 -9.20
C VAL A 37 -22.66 -3.62 -9.85
N TYR A 38 -21.53 -3.84 -9.20
CA TYR A 38 -20.21 -3.50 -9.70
C TYR A 38 -19.32 -4.74 -9.64
N LYS A 39 -18.22 -4.71 -10.40
CA LYS A 39 -17.30 -5.82 -10.56
C LYS A 39 -15.94 -5.49 -9.95
N VAL A 40 -15.39 -6.44 -9.21
CA VAL A 40 -14.01 -6.38 -8.70
C VAL A 40 -13.06 -7.18 -9.62
N PRO A 41 -11.77 -6.86 -9.67
CA PRO A 41 -10.79 -7.63 -10.43
C PRO A 41 -10.56 -9.01 -9.81
N GLN A 42 -10.04 -9.93 -10.62
CA GLN A 42 -9.70 -11.29 -10.21
C GLN A 42 -8.68 -11.35 -9.06
N SER A 43 -7.82 -10.32 -8.91
CA SER A 43 -6.86 -10.23 -7.81
C SER A 43 -7.52 -10.10 -6.43
N CYS A 44 -8.81 -9.74 -6.37
CA CYS A 44 -9.57 -9.66 -5.13
C CYS A 44 -10.05 -11.03 -4.62
N CYS A 45 -9.88 -12.10 -5.39
CA CYS A 45 -10.41 -13.40 -5.03
C CYS A 45 -9.58 -14.08 -3.93
N SER A 46 -10.27 -14.64 -2.94
CA SER A 46 -9.68 -15.35 -1.81
C SER A 46 -9.64 -16.87 -1.97
N THR A 47 -10.18 -17.38 -3.08
CA THR A 47 -10.23 -18.79 -3.45
C THR A 47 -9.36 -19.04 -4.66
N ASP A 48 -8.72 -20.21 -4.71
CA ASP A 48 -7.95 -20.66 -5.87
C ASP A 48 -8.85 -21.17 -7.01
N ASP A 49 -10.14 -21.44 -6.74
CA ASP A 49 -11.09 -21.84 -7.77
C ASP A 49 -11.56 -20.61 -8.57
N MET A 50 -11.05 -20.52 -9.80
CA MET A 50 -11.35 -19.43 -10.72
C MET A 50 -12.83 -19.34 -11.12
N ASN A 51 -13.54 -20.46 -11.14
CA ASN A 51 -14.96 -20.49 -11.47
C ASN A 51 -15.78 -19.84 -10.36
N VAL A 52 -15.46 -20.17 -9.11
CA VAL A 52 -16.08 -19.55 -7.93
C VAL A 52 -15.76 -18.06 -7.91
N CYS A 53 -14.49 -17.68 -8.06
CA CYS A 53 -14.04 -16.28 -8.14
C CYS A 53 -14.80 -15.48 -9.21
N ASN A 54 -14.95 -16.03 -10.43
CA ASN A 54 -15.64 -15.36 -11.52
C ASN A 54 -17.14 -15.18 -11.30
N ASN A 55 -17.76 -16.03 -10.48
CA ASN A 55 -19.17 -15.93 -10.11
C ASN A 55 -19.40 -14.91 -8.99
N VAL A 56 -18.48 -14.83 -8.02
CA VAL A 56 -18.64 -13.95 -6.83
C VAL A 56 -18.05 -12.55 -7.00
N ARG A 57 -17.30 -12.27 -8.09
CA ARG A 57 -16.69 -10.96 -8.36
C ARG A 57 -17.68 -9.85 -8.76
N SER A 58 -18.95 -10.17 -8.98
CA SER A 58 -20.02 -9.21 -9.23
C SER A 58 -20.75 -8.93 -7.91
N LEU A 59 -20.51 -7.76 -7.33
CA LEU A 59 -20.98 -7.38 -6.00
C LEU A 59 -22.06 -6.30 -6.12
N GLY A 60 -23.15 -6.43 -5.37
CA GLY A 60 -24.07 -5.32 -5.17
C GLY A 60 -23.52 -4.34 -4.13
N ILE A 61 -23.71 -3.03 -4.33
CA ILE A 61 -23.26 -1.99 -3.38
C ILE A 61 -23.79 -2.26 -1.97
N VAL A 62 -25.08 -2.55 -1.81
CA VAL A 62 -25.68 -2.78 -0.49
C VAL A 62 -25.08 -4.02 0.17
N THR A 63 -24.95 -5.11 -0.58
CA THR A 63 -24.36 -6.36 -0.08
C THR A 63 -22.89 -6.20 0.29
N SER A 64 -22.11 -5.43 -0.47
CA SER A 64 -20.68 -5.22 -0.19
C SER A 64 -20.41 -4.43 1.09
N ILE A 65 -21.37 -3.61 1.53
CA ILE A 65 -21.28 -2.83 2.77
C ILE A 65 -21.67 -3.69 3.98
N THR A 66 -22.66 -4.57 3.83
CA THR A 66 -23.17 -5.38 4.95
C THR A 66 -22.43 -6.71 5.13
N ALA A 67 -22.05 -7.37 4.03
CA ALA A 67 -21.36 -8.67 4.05
C ALA A 67 -20.68 -8.96 2.70
N VAL A 68 -19.34 -8.98 2.68
CA VAL A 68 -18.57 -9.39 1.50
C VAL A 68 -18.76 -10.89 1.27
N PRO A 69 -19.10 -11.35 0.05
CA PRO A 69 -19.27 -12.78 -0.24
C PRO A 69 -18.02 -13.60 0.07
N ASN A 70 -18.25 -14.83 0.55
CA ASN A 70 -17.20 -15.83 0.70
C ASN A 70 -16.50 -16.04 -0.66
N GLY A 71 -15.19 -15.83 -0.71
CA GLY A 71 -14.40 -15.89 -1.95
C GLY A 71 -13.82 -14.57 -2.42
N ILE A 72 -14.12 -13.45 -1.76
CA ILE A 72 -13.48 -12.14 -1.99
C ILE A 72 -12.77 -11.68 -0.70
N TYR A 73 -11.57 -11.12 -0.84
CA TYR A 73 -10.88 -10.49 0.29
C TYR A 73 -11.65 -9.24 0.75
N SER A 74 -12.04 -9.21 2.02
CA SER A 74 -12.79 -8.10 2.62
C SER A 74 -11.91 -6.93 3.06
N LYS A 75 -10.61 -7.17 3.29
CA LYS A 75 -9.67 -6.17 3.77
C LYS A 75 -9.14 -5.29 2.64
N GLY A 76 -9.08 -3.98 2.89
CA GLY A 76 -8.43 -3.01 2.02
C GLY A 76 -6.92 -3.22 1.95
N CYS A 77 -6.34 -2.89 0.80
CA CYS A 77 -4.90 -3.00 0.58
C CYS A 77 -4.11 -1.94 1.33
N LEU A 78 -4.69 -0.76 1.63
CA LEU A 78 -4.03 0.28 2.41
C LEU A 78 -3.84 -0.18 3.85
N GLU A 79 -4.91 -0.66 4.49
CA GLU A 79 -4.86 -1.20 5.86
C GLU A 79 -3.83 -2.35 5.93
N LYS A 80 -3.88 -3.29 4.99
CA LYS A 80 -2.96 -4.44 4.97
C LYS A 80 -1.51 -4.03 4.73
N LEU A 81 -1.28 -2.99 3.95
CA LEU A 81 0.06 -2.45 3.70
C LEU A 81 0.61 -1.81 4.96
N ILE A 82 -0.17 -0.96 5.63
CA ILE A 82 0.22 -0.31 6.88
C ILE A 82 0.51 -1.35 7.96
N ASP A 83 -0.34 -2.38 8.09
CA ASP A 83 -0.11 -3.50 9.03
C ASP A 83 1.24 -4.17 8.74
N THR A 84 1.49 -4.49 7.46
CA THR A 84 2.75 -5.14 7.06
C THR A 84 3.95 -4.24 7.35
N ILE A 85 3.85 -2.94 7.04
CA ILE A 85 4.93 -1.98 7.33
C ILE A 85 5.14 -1.85 8.84
N SER A 86 4.07 -1.83 9.64
CA SER A 86 4.16 -1.72 11.10
C SER A 86 4.91 -2.92 11.70
N GLU A 87 4.71 -4.12 11.17
CA GLU A 87 5.38 -5.34 11.60
C GLU A 87 6.89 -5.31 11.30
N TYR A 88 7.28 -4.79 10.14
CA TYR A 88 8.69 -4.67 9.73
C TYR A 88 9.33 -3.32 10.07
N SER A 89 8.63 -2.42 10.76
CA SER A 89 9.07 -1.06 11.06
C SER A 89 10.41 -1.02 11.80
N ILE A 90 10.66 -2.00 12.68
CA ILE A 90 11.91 -2.13 13.42
C ILE A 90 13.12 -2.37 12.49
N TYR A 91 12.94 -3.11 11.40
CA TYR A 91 14.00 -3.35 10.43
C TYR A 91 14.35 -2.08 9.66
N PHE A 92 13.35 -1.29 9.27
CA PHE A 92 13.57 0.00 8.63
C PHE A 92 14.32 0.97 9.54
N ILE A 93 13.97 1.02 10.83
CA ILE A 93 14.67 1.84 11.82
C ILE A 93 16.11 1.37 12.00
N ALA A 94 16.35 0.06 12.08
CA ALA A 94 17.69 -0.50 12.26
C ALA A 94 18.61 -0.19 11.05
N VAL A 95 18.11 -0.38 9.83
CA VAL A 95 18.86 -0.08 8.60
C VAL A 95 19.06 1.43 8.44
N GLY A 96 18.02 2.24 8.66
CA GLY A 96 18.15 3.69 8.61
C GLY A 96 19.15 4.23 9.64
N GLY A 97 19.08 3.72 10.87
CA GLY A 97 19.99 4.10 11.96
C GLY A 97 21.45 3.75 11.64
N SER A 98 21.72 2.59 11.04
CA SER A 98 23.10 2.21 10.69
C SER A 98 23.70 3.12 9.62
N ILE A 99 22.90 3.54 8.63
CA ILE A 99 23.34 4.49 7.58
C ILE A 99 23.73 5.83 8.22
N VAL A 100 22.86 6.39 9.07
CA VAL A 100 23.14 7.67 9.76
C VAL A 100 24.40 7.58 10.62
N VAL A 101 24.59 6.47 11.32
CA VAL A 101 25.80 6.23 12.12
C VAL A 101 27.05 6.16 11.24
N LEU A 102 26.99 5.45 10.10
CA LEU A 102 28.11 5.36 9.15
C LEU A 102 28.46 6.72 8.55
N GLU A 103 27.46 7.54 8.22
CA GLU A 103 27.65 8.91 7.74
C GLU A 103 28.36 9.77 8.79
N LEU A 104 27.91 9.72 10.06
CA LEU A 104 28.55 10.43 11.16
C LEU A 104 30.01 10.00 11.36
N PHE A 105 30.29 8.69 11.32
CA PHE A 105 31.65 8.18 11.37
C PHE A 105 32.51 8.69 10.20
N GLY A 106 31.97 8.68 8.98
CA GLY A 106 32.64 9.21 7.79
C GLY A 106 33.00 10.70 7.92
N LEU A 107 32.09 11.51 8.46
CA LEU A 107 32.33 12.93 8.72
C LEU A 107 33.42 13.14 9.79
N ILE A 108 33.37 12.41 10.90
CA ILE A 108 34.39 12.49 11.97
C ILE A 108 35.76 12.10 11.43
N PHE A 109 35.86 10.98 10.71
CA PHE A 109 37.14 10.54 10.12
C PHE A 109 37.69 11.56 9.12
N SER A 110 36.84 12.16 8.30
CA SER A 110 37.25 13.20 7.35
C SER A 110 37.84 14.42 8.09
N LEU A 111 37.19 14.89 9.16
CA LEU A 111 37.71 15.99 9.97
C LEU A 111 39.04 15.65 10.66
N VAL A 112 39.15 14.46 11.24
CA VAL A 112 40.39 14.00 11.90
C VAL A 112 41.54 13.92 10.88
N LEU A 113 41.28 13.35 9.70
CA LEU A 113 42.28 13.24 8.62
C LEU A 113 42.72 14.63 8.12
N CYS A 114 41.78 15.54 7.88
CA CYS A 114 42.08 16.91 7.48
C CYS A 114 42.93 17.64 8.53
N CYS A 115 42.59 17.51 9.81
CA CYS A 115 43.38 18.07 10.91
C CYS A 115 44.78 17.47 11.01
N ALA A 116 44.92 16.15 10.81
CA ALA A 116 46.21 15.47 10.84
C ALA A 116 47.11 15.85 9.66
N ILE A 117 46.55 15.96 8.45
CA ILE A 117 47.29 16.41 7.25
C ILE A 117 47.74 17.85 7.41
N ARG A 118 46.85 18.74 7.85
CA ARG A 118 47.18 20.16 8.04
C ARG A 118 48.29 20.36 9.08
N ARG A 119 48.27 19.61 10.19
CA ARG A 119 49.39 19.64 11.16
C ARG A 119 50.73 19.22 10.54
N LYS A 120 50.72 18.20 9.67
CA LYS A 120 51.93 17.81 8.93
C LYS A 120 52.38 18.89 7.94
N ASP A 121 51.45 19.64 7.35
CA ASP A 121 51.75 20.75 6.43
C ASP A 121 52.43 21.92 7.14
N ASP A 122 51.94 22.26 8.34
CA ASP A 122 52.49 23.34 9.16
C ASP A 122 53.91 23.00 9.70
N ASP A 123 54.18 21.73 10.00
CA ASP A 123 55.47 21.27 10.54
C ASP A 123 56.61 21.24 9.49
N TYR A 124 56.31 20.98 8.21
CA TYR A 124 57.37 21.03 7.16
C TYR A 124 57.78 22.45 6.78
N LYS A 125 56.93 23.45 7.08
CA LYS A 125 57.17 24.87 6.75
C LYS A 125 57.97 25.63 7.79
N SER A 126 58.28 25.01 8.94
CA SER A 126 59.05 25.62 10.03
C SER A 126 60.55 25.33 9.95
#